data_AF-A0A2V6HY54-F1
#
_entry.id   AF-A0A2V6HY54-F1
#
_cell.length_a   1.000
_cell.length_b   1.000
_cell.length_c   1.000
_cell.angle_alpha   90.00
_cell.angle_beta   90.00
_cell.angle_gamma   90.00
#
_symmetry.space_group_name_H-M   'P 1'
#
loop_
_entity.id
_entity.type
_entity.pdbx_description
1 polymer ?
#
loop_
_entity_poly.entity_id
_entity_poly.type
_entity_poly.pdbx_seq_one_letter_code
_entity_poly.pdbx_strand_id
1 'polypeptide(L)'
;MNPLTHFRKTRILSPLILLTLVAIASPTVARADAVTDWNLIASTAIVTNAGQPPHVSVLSFAMVQGAVYDAVNAIDRGHQPYLVQPPSNQTDSKEAATAAAAFRVLVGFADLPGLFPSQQPTLQPIYDAYIASLPDNPPGSRAAGIVIGEATARAMLTARLNDGRGGPAPTLYPPAPGIWRPTPPNYAHDPAPWVGNVRPFIVPSAEMLRTDGPNALASAEYAEDFNEIKEIGSLYSTTRTMDQTDAAIFWQDNNPPALWNRVSRALAASQNLDIVENARLFAMEDLAAADALIGCWNDKYYWQFWRPITAIREADTDGNPDTEPDPNWLPLFDPSTPVCNPPPLVTPPFPDHPAGHACVSSAIVHTLQNFFGTDKIGFSAFSNKSCTTRSFERLSDALKEIIDARVWGGIHFRTADTQGAVLGKKVAHYLEKHYFQPVQRSGFISRTQLIANR
;
A
#
# COMPACT_ATOMS: atom_id res chain seq x y z
N MET A 1 -90.88 35.75 4.79
CA MET A 1 -90.51 35.91 6.22
C MET A 1 -89.24 35.11 6.47
N ASN A 2 -88.20 35.78 6.97
CA ASN A 2 -86.85 35.26 7.27
C ASN A 2 -86.89 34.05 8.25
N PRO A 3 -85.90 33.13 8.27
CA PRO A 3 -84.60 33.48 8.89
C PRO A 3 -83.33 32.70 8.43
N LEU A 4 -82.16 33.29 8.72
CA LEU A 4 -80.83 32.67 9.00
C LEU A 4 -80.12 32.04 7.76
N THR A 5 -78.79 32.09 7.56
CA THR A 5 -77.61 32.19 8.42
C THR A 5 -76.39 32.56 7.55
N HIS A 6 -75.41 33.26 8.12
CA HIS A 6 -74.13 33.62 7.51
C HIS A 6 -73.29 32.41 7.06
N PHE A 7 -72.88 32.37 5.79
CA PHE A 7 -71.78 31.51 5.32
C PHE A 7 -70.59 32.34 4.82
N ARG A 8 -69.42 32.04 5.38
CA ARG A 8 -68.10 32.59 5.05
C ARG A 8 -67.74 32.30 3.60
N LYS A 9 -67.21 33.31 2.90
CA LYS A 9 -66.60 33.19 1.56
C LYS A 9 -65.23 32.50 1.66
N THR A 10 -65.11 31.29 1.14
CA THR A 10 -63.84 30.64 0.80
C THR A 10 -63.51 30.96 -0.65
N ARG A 11 -62.36 31.62 -0.89
CA ARG A 11 -61.81 31.88 -2.22
C ARG A 11 -61.13 30.62 -2.73
N ILE A 12 -61.53 30.18 -3.91
CA ILE A 12 -60.92 29.09 -4.68
C ILE A 12 -59.59 29.61 -5.25
N LEU A 13 -58.48 28.95 -4.90
CA LEU A 13 -57.15 29.17 -5.49
C LEU A 13 -56.83 27.96 -6.37
N SER A 14 -56.63 28.22 -7.67
CA SER A 14 -56.18 27.26 -8.67
C SER A 14 -54.75 26.75 -8.37
N PRO A 15 -54.43 25.48 -8.63
CA PRO A 15 -53.07 24.99 -8.45
C PRO A 15 -52.19 25.39 -9.65
N LEU A 16 -51.13 26.15 -9.37
CA LEU A 16 -49.99 26.35 -10.27
C LEU A 16 -49.19 25.04 -10.33
N ILE A 17 -49.09 24.43 -11.51
CA ILE A 17 -48.18 23.31 -11.75
C ILE A 17 -46.78 23.89 -11.93
N LEU A 18 -45.92 23.71 -10.92
CA LEU A 18 -44.50 24.02 -11.00
C LEU A 18 -43.79 22.79 -11.59
N LEU A 19 -43.31 22.87 -12.84
CA LEU A 19 -42.42 21.86 -13.41
C LEU A 19 -41.06 21.95 -12.69
N THR A 20 -40.79 21.02 -11.80
CA THR A 20 -39.43 20.76 -11.30
C THR A 20 -38.65 19.99 -12.36
N LEU A 21 -37.66 20.66 -12.97
CA LEU A 21 -36.60 20.00 -13.72
C LEU A 21 -35.79 19.14 -12.75
N VAL A 22 -36.05 17.83 -12.74
CA VAL A 22 -35.16 16.85 -12.15
C VAL A 22 -33.93 16.78 -13.05
N ALA A 23 -32.83 17.39 -12.63
CA ALA A 23 -31.52 17.09 -13.19
C ALA A 23 -31.24 15.62 -12.88
N ILE A 24 -31.40 14.75 -13.88
CA ILE A 24 -30.94 13.36 -13.81
C ILE A 24 -29.42 13.44 -13.80
N ALA A 25 -28.83 13.50 -12.62
CA ALA A 25 -27.42 13.15 -12.45
C ALA A 25 -27.32 11.68 -12.85
N SER A 26 -26.85 11.42 -14.07
CA SER A 26 -26.44 10.08 -14.45
C SER A 26 -25.43 9.62 -13.40
N PRO A 27 -25.58 8.43 -12.80
CA PRO A 27 -24.51 7.89 -11.98
C PRO A 27 -23.30 7.82 -12.90
N THR A 28 -22.23 8.53 -12.53
CA THR A 28 -20.91 8.29 -13.10
C THR A 28 -20.60 6.84 -12.78
N VAL A 29 -20.83 5.95 -13.75
CA VAL A 29 -20.40 4.57 -13.67
C VAL A 29 -18.89 4.66 -13.46
N ALA A 30 -18.42 4.27 -12.28
CA ALA A 30 -16.99 4.08 -12.06
C ALA A 30 -16.52 3.15 -13.19
N ARG A 31 -15.68 3.68 -14.08
CA ARG A 31 -15.16 2.90 -15.20
C ARG A 31 -14.08 1.99 -14.64
N ALA A 32 -14.50 0.82 -14.17
CA ALA A 32 -13.56 -0.26 -13.93
C ALA A 32 -12.90 -0.62 -15.27
N ASP A 33 -11.57 -0.55 -15.31
CA ASP A 33 -10.80 -1.13 -16.39
C ASP A 33 -10.16 -2.44 -15.94
N ALA A 34 -9.62 -3.19 -16.90
CA ALA A 34 -9.03 -4.49 -16.62
C ALA A 34 -7.91 -4.45 -15.57
N VAL A 35 -7.15 -3.35 -15.46
CA VAL A 35 -6.09 -3.24 -14.46
C VAL A 35 -6.70 -3.14 -13.07
N THR A 36 -7.69 -2.27 -12.89
CA THR A 36 -8.36 -2.12 -11.59
C THR A 36 -9.14 -3.38 -11.16
N ASP A 37 -9.76 -4.09 -12.12
CA ASP A 37 -10.44 -5.38 -11.88
C ASP A 37 -9.45 -6.45 -11.41
N TRP A 38 -8.36 -6.63 -12.16
CA TRP A 38 -7.37 -7.65 -11.86
C TRP A 38 -6.50 -7.31 -10.65
N ASN A 39 -6.36 -6.01 -10.32
CA ASN A 39 -5.80 -5.57 -9.04
C ASN A 39 -6.69 -5.98 -7.85
N LEU A 40 -8.02 -5.82 -7.96
CA LEU A 40 -8.95 -6.27 -6.92
C LEU A 40 -8.96 -7.81 -6.77
N ILE A 41 -8.95 -8.54 -7.88
CA ILE A 41 -8.87 -10.01 -7.88
C ILE A 41 -7.55 -10.47 -7.23
N ALA A 42 -6.43 -9.85 -7.60
CA ALA A 42 -5.13 -10.14 -7.01
C ALA A 42 -5.11 -9.82 -5.51
N SER A 43 -5.66 -8.67 -5.10
CA SER A 43 -5.78 -8.31 -3.68
C SER A 43 -6.56 -9.37 -2.89
N THR A 44 -7.63 -9.92 -3.47
CA THR A 44 -8.42 -10.99 -2.83
C THR A 44 -7.61 -12.29 -2.73
N ALA A 45 -6.92 -12.68 -3.81
CA ALA A 45 -6.08 -13.88 -3.82
C ALA A 45 -4.92 -13.80 -2.81
N ILE A 46 -4.26 -12.64 -2.73
CA ILE A 46 -3.08 -12.39 -1.89
C ILE A 46 -3.45 -12.25 -0.41
N VAL A 47 -4.45 -11.43 -0.09
CA VAL A 47 -4.71 -11.02 1.30
C VAL A 47 -5.83 -11.83 1.92
N THR A 48 -6.96 -11.99 1.22
CA THR A 48 -8.12 -12.70 1.78
C THR A 48 -7.91 -14.21 1.75
N ASN A 49 -7.52 -14.77 0.61
CA ASN A 49 -7.43 -16.21 0.43
C ASN A 49 -6.11 -16.79 0.96
N ALA A 50 -4.99 -16.16 0.63
CA ALA A 50 -3.67 -16.63 1.09
C ALA A 50 -3.27 -16.12 2.47
N GLY A 51 -3.96 -15.09 3.01
CA GLY A 51 -3.68 -14.57 4.34
C GLY A 51 -2.26 -14.01 4.51
N GLN A 52 -1.62 -13.54 3.43
CA GLN A 52 -0.23 -13.10 3.50
C GLN A 52 -0.09 -11.89 4.44
N PRO A 53 0.88 -11.89 5.37
CA PRO A 53 1.15 -10.73 6.20
C PRO A 53 1.66 -9.56 5.34
N PRO A 54 1.54 -8.31 5.83
CA PRO A 54 1.79 -7.11 5.02
C PRO A 54 3.12 -7.12 4.24
N HIS A 55 4.22 -7.44 4.92
CA HIS A 55 5.58 -7.47 4.33
C HIS A 55 5.79 -8.56 3.29
N VAL A 56 4.96 -9.61 3.28
CA VAL A 56 4.97 -10.63 2.22
C VAL A 56 4.04 -10.22 1.08
N SER A 57 2.86 -9.67 1.40
CA SER A 57 1.83 -9.34 0.41
C SER A 57 2.29 -8.31 -0.63
N VAL A 58 3.11 -7.33 -0.27
CA VAL A 58 3.66 -6.35 -1.22
C VAL A 58 4.51 -6.98 -2.31
N LEU A 59 5.24 -8.06 -2.00
CA LEU A 59 6.05 -8.76 -3.00
C LEU A 59 5.16 -9.41 -4.05
N SER A 60 4.03 -9.98 -3.61
CA SER A 60 3.03 -10.57 -4.50
C SER A 60 2.33 -9.52 -5.36
N PHE A 61 1.96 -8.37 -4.78
CA PHE A 61 1.39 -7.25 -5.53
C PHE A 61 2.37 -6.73 -6.59
N ALA A 62 3.64 -6.50 -6.23
CA ALA A 62 4.69 -6.06 -7.15
C ALA A 62 4.89 -7.01 -8.33
N MET A 63 4.84 -8.32 -8.09
CA MET A 63 4.93 -9.31 -9.15
C MET A 63 3.73 -9.24 -10.10
N VAL A 64 2.51 -9.16 -9.57
CA VAL A 64 1.30 -9.09 -10.40
C VAL A 64 1.31 -7.79 -11.23
N GLN A 65 1.47 -6.64 -10.59
CA GLN A 65 1.33 -5.35 -11.26
C GLN A 65 2.53 -5.04 -12.17
N GLY A 66 3.74 -5.48 -11.84
CA GLY A 66 4.88 -5.38 -12.76
C GLY A 66 4.68 -6.17 -14.05
N ALA A 67 4.08 -7.37 -13.98
CA ALA A 67 3.76 -8.16 -15.18
C ALA A 67 2.61 -7.55 -16.00
N VAL A 68 1.59 -7.01 -15.32
CA VAL A 68 0.47 -6.28 -15.95
C VAL A 68 0.98 -5.04 -16.68
N TYR A 69 1.88 -4.27 -16.07
CA TYR A 69 2.50 -3.12 -16.71
C TYR A 69 3.20 -3.49 -18.01
N ASP A 70 4.10 -4.48 -17.98
CA ASP A 70 4.80 -4.89 -19.19
C ASP A 70 3.82 -5.39 -20.26
N ALA A 71 2.72 -6.05 -19.88
CA ALA A 71 1.72 -6.55 -20.81
C ALA A 71 1.01 -5.40 -21.55
N VAL A 72 0.56 -4.39 -20.80
CA VAL A 72 -0.11 -3.21 -21.36
C VAL A 72 0.88 -2.33 -22.13
N ASN A 73 2.07 -2.10 -21.57
CA ASN A 73 3.08 -1.25 -22.16
C ASN A 73 3.74 -1.87 -23.40
N ALA A 74 3.75 -3.21 -23.54
CA ALA A 74 4.18 -3.85 -24.78
C ALA A 74 3.29 -3.45 -25.96
N ILE A 75 1.99 -3.30 -25.74
CA ILE A 75 1.00 -2.90 -26.75
C ILE A 75 1.04 -1.38 -26.95
N ASP A 76 1.07 -0.61 -25.87
CA ASP A 76 1.04 0.86 -25.90
C ASP A 76 2.34 1.51 -26.38
N ARG A 77 3.46 1.07 -25.82
CA ARG A 77 4.84 1.54 -26.09
C ARG A 77 5.07 3.03 -25.78
N GLY A 78 4.29 3.62 -24.88
CA GLY A 78 4.51 4.98 -24.39
C GLY A 78 5.72 5.10 -23.46
N HIS A 79 6.03 4.06 -22.69
CA HIS A 79 7.07 4.07 -21.65
C HIS A 79 8.05 2.91 -21.81
N GLN A 80 9.19 2.98 -21.13
CA GLN A 80 10.18 1.89 -21.11
C GLN A 80 9.60 0.65 -20.42
N PRO A 81 9.85 -0.57 -20.93
CA PRO A 81 9.46 -1.80 -20.23
C PRO A 81 10.19 -1.91 -18.89
N TYR A 82 9.58 -2.60 -17.93
CA TYR A 82 10.17 -2.92 -16.64
C TYR A 82 11.10 -4.15 -16.74
N LEU A 83 10.61 -5.28 -17.27
CA LEU A 83 11.41 -6.49 -17.51
C LEU A 83 11.50 -6.83 -19.00
N VAL A 84 10.36 -6.85 -19.69
CA VAL A 84 10.27 -7.35 -21.07
C VAL A 84 9.29 -6.55 -21.92
N GLN A 85 9.50 -6.58 -23.24
CA GLN A 85 8.57 -6.02 -24.21
C GLN A 85 8.31 -7.05 -25.33
N PRO A 86 7.37 -7.98 -25.12
CA PRO A 86 7.01 -8.97 -26.14
C PRO A 86 6.57 -8.30 -27.45
N PRO A 87 6.78 -8.94 -28.62
CA PRO A 87 6.23 -8.46 -29.88
C PRO A 87 4.71 -8.30 -29.81
N SER A 88 4.20 -7.22 -30.39
CA SER A 88 2.79 -6.84 -30.31
C SER A 88 2.38 -5.94 -31.48
N ASN A 89 1.08 -5.73 -31.65
CA ASN A 89 0.47 -4.69 -32.47
C ASN A 89 -0.30 -3.71 -31.58
N GLN A 90 -0.41 -2.45 -32.00
CA GLN A 90 -1.16 -1.43 -31.24
C GLN A 90 -2.67 -1.74 -31.11
N THR A 91 -3.18 -2.67 -31.93
CA THR A 91 -4.57 -3.12 -31.93
C THR A 91 -4.81 -4.38 -31.09
N ASP A 92 -3.77 -4.95 -30.48
CA ASP A 92 -3.92 -6.11 -29.58
C ASP A 92 -4.67 -5.68 -28.31
N SER A 93 -5.45 -6.58 -27.70
CA SER A 93 -6.27 -6.23 -26.53
C SER A 93 -5.41 -6.10 -25.26
N LYS A 94 -5.35 -4.88 -24.73
CA LYS A 94 -4.71 -4.56 -23.44
C LYS A 94 -5.45 -5.21 -22.28
N GLU A 95 -6.76 -5.36 -22.37
CA GLU A 95 -7.61 -6.01 -21.37
C GLU A 95 -7.29 -7.51 -21.29
N ALA A 96 -7.18 -8.19 -22.43
CA ALA A 96 -6.80 -9.60 -22.47
C ALA A 96 -5.37 -9.82 -21.98
N ALA A 97 -4.45 -8.92 -22.32
CA ALA A 97 -3.06 -8.95 -21.85
C ALA A 97 -2.96 -8.74 -20.33
N THR A 98 -3.72 -7.80 -19.79
CA THR A 98 -3.82 -7.55 -18.34
C THR A 98 -4.33 -8.78 -17.59
N ALA A 99 -5.45 -9.34 -18.05
CA ALA A 99 -6.07 -10.50 -17.44
C ALA A 99 -5.14 -11.71 -17.44
N ALA A 100 -4.52 -12.01 -18.58
CA ALA A 100 -3.61 -13.13 -18.73
C ALA A 100 -2.35 -12.97 -17.86
N ALA A 101 -1.77 -11.77 -17.82
CA ALA A 101 -0.60 -11.49 -16.99
C ALA A 101 -0.90 -11.70 -15.50
N ALA A 102 -1.96 -11.07 -14.99
CA ALA A 102 -2.32 -11.18 -13.58
C ALA A 102 -2.67 -12.63 -13.20
N PHE A 103 -3.52 -13.29 -14.00
CA PHE A 103 -3.90 -14.68 -13.76
C PHE A 103 -2.68 -15.60 -13.72
N ARG A 104 -1.78 -15.51 -14.71
CA ARG A 104 -0.59 -16.38 -14.79
C ARG A 104 0.44 -16.10 -13.71
N VAL A 105 0.63 -14.86 -13.25
CA VAL A 105 1.49 -14.62 -12.07
C VAL A 105 0.88 -15.29 -10.82
N LEU A 106 -0.44 -15.22 -10.65
CA LEU A 106 -1.13 -15.82 -9.52
C LEU A 106 -1.07 -17.35 -9.55
N VAL A 107 -1.40 -18.02 -10.66
CA VAL A 107 -1.55 -19.49 -10.67
C VAL A 107 -0.39 -20.23 -11.33
N GLY A 108 0.34 -19.56 -12.23
CA GLY A 108 1.46 -20.12 -12.97
C GLY A 108 1.09 -20.83 -14.27
N PHE A 109 2.05 -21.65 -14.69
CA PHE A 109 2.06 -22.51 -15.86
C PHE A 109 2.32 -23.95 -15.43
N ALA A 110 2.15 -24.89 -16.35
CA ALA A 110 2.44 -26.31 -16.09
C ALA A 110 3.91 -26.56 -15.70
N ASP A 111 4.83 -25.75 -16.25
CA ASP A 111 6.28 -25.86 -16.07
C ASP A 111 6.88 -24.80 -15.13
N LEU A 112 6.09 -23.80 -14.71
CA LEU A 112 6.54 -22.67 -13.91
C LEU A 112 5.45 -22.26 -12.92
N PRO A 113 5.56 -22.63 -11.63
CA PRO A 113 4.52 -22.34 -10.64
C PRO A 113 4.36 -20.83 -10.42
N GLY A 114 3.11 -20.41 -10.22
CA GLY A 114 2.76 -19.06 -9.81
C GLY A 114 2.86 -18.87 -8.30
N LEU A 115 2.36 -17.74 -7.82
CA LEU A 115 2.34 -17.42 -6.38
C LEU A 115 1.44 -18.34 -5.57
N PHE A 116 0.29 -18.72 -6.13
CA PHE A 116 -0.77 -19.49 -5.50
C PHE A 116 -1.37 -20.54 -6.45
N PRO A 117 -0.61 -21.56 -6.88
CA PRO A 117 -1.11 -22.58 -7.81
C PRO A 117 -2.37 -23.29 -7.32
N SER A 118 -2.52 -23.45 -6.01
CA SER A 118 -3.70 -24.05 -5.38
C SER A 118 -5.01 -23.25 -5.57
N GLN A 119 -4.93 -21.97 -5.92
CA GLN A 119 -6.10 -21.13 -6.19
C GLN A 119 -6.60 -21.24 -7.64
N GLN A 120 -5.94 -22.02 -8.51
CA GLN A 120 -6.34 -22.20 -9.90
C GLN A 120 -7.82 -22.61 -10.07
N PRO A 121 -8.38 -23.58 -9.31
CA PRO A 121 -9.78 -23.97 -9.47
C PRO A 121 -10.78 -22.83 -9.22
N THR A 122 -10.41 -21.84 -8.39
CA THR A 122 -11.24 -20.68 -8.09
C THR A 122 -11.01 -19.54 -9.08
N LEU A 123 -9.78 -19.31 -9.53
CA LEU A 123 -9.42 -18.21 -10.42
C LEU A 123 -9.70 -18.51 -11.89
N GLN A 124 -9.61 -19.77 -12.33
CA GLN A 124 -9.81 -20.16 -13.73
C GLN A 124 -11.19 -19.77 -14.27
N PRO A 125 -12.32 -20.03 -13.57
CA PRO A 125 -13.63 -19.63 -14.08
C PRO A 125 -13.80 -18.11 -14.19
N ILE A 126 -13.17 -17.34 -13.29
CA ILE A 126 -13.18 -15.87 -13.32
C ILE A 126 -12.41 -15.39 -14.56
N TYR A 127 -11.22 -15.94 -14.79
CA TYR A 127 -10.41 -15.65 -15.97
C TYR A 127 -11.14 -15.98 -17.27
N ASP A 128 -11.70 -17.18 -17.40
CA ASP A 128 -12.36 -17.65 -18.61
C ASP A 128 -13.59 -16.79 -18.94
N ALA A 129 -14.39 -16.46 -17.94
CA ALA A 129 -15.54 -15.57 -18.11
C ALA A 129 -15.11 -14.16 -18.52
N TYR A 130 -14.03 -13.63 -17.92
CA TYR A 130 -13.49 -12.32 -18.27
C TYR A 130 -13.06 -12.28 -19.74
N ILE A 131 -12.21 -13.22 -20.17
CA ILE A 131 -11.72 -13.32 -21.54
C ILE A 131 -12.86 -13.52 -22.54
N ALA A 132 -13.85 -14.37 -22.22
CA ALA A 132 -14.99 -14.60 -23.10
C ALA A 132 -15.83 -13.33 -23.33
N SER A 133 -15.89 -12.42 -22.36
CA SER A 133 -16.64 -11.17 -22.44
C SER A 133 -15.94 -10.08 -23.27
N LEU A 134 -14.62 -10.19 -23.49
CA LEU A 134 -13.86 -9.17 -24.20
C LEU A 134 -14.15 -9.17 -25.72
N PRO A 135 -14.20 -7.99 -26.36
CA PRO A 135 -14.30 -7.88 -27.81
C PRO A 135 -13.05 -8.48 -28.48
N ASP A 136 -13.23 -9.03 -29.67
CA ASP A 136 -12.14 -9.48 -30.54
C ASP A 136 -12.15 -8.68 -31.84
N ASN A 137 -11.83 -7.39 -31.71
CA ASN A 137 -11.86 -6.43 -32.82
C ASN A 137 -10.60 -5.55 -32.82
N PRO A 138 -9.69 -5.72 -33.78
CA PRO A 138 -9.79 -6.65 -34.92
C PRO A 138 -9.75 -8.12 -34.50
N PRO A 139 -10.28 -9.05 -35.31
CA PRO A 139 -10.21 -10.48 -35.03
C PRO A 139 -8.78 -10.94 -34.72
N GLY A 140 -8.61 -11.71 -33.64
CA GLY A 140 -7.32 -12.17 -33.14
C GLY A 140 -6.64 -11.22 -32.14
N SER A 141 -7.11 -9.98 -31.96
CA SER A 141 -6.57 -9.03 -30.97
C SER A 141 -6.62 -9.57 -29.54
N ARG A 142 -7.69 -10.29 -29.19
CA ARG A 142 -7.83 -10.92 -27.88
C ARG A 142 -6.82 -12.05 -27.68
N ALA A 143 -6.66 -12.90 -28.68
CA ALA A 143 -5.71 -14.02 -28.64
C ALA A 143 -4.26 -13.52 -28.54
N ALA A 144 -3.92 -12.47 -29.30
CA ALA A 144 -2.62 -11.82 -29.22
C ALA A 144 -2.37 -11.20 -27.82
N GLY A 145 -3.38 -10.53 -27.25
CA GLY A 145 -3.31 -10.02 -25.89
C GLY A 145 -2.99 -11.09 -24.85
N ILE A 146 -3.67 -12.25 -24.92
CA ILE A 146 -3.38 -13.40 -24.04
C ILE A 146 -1.91 -13.82 -24.16
N VAL A 147 -1.40 -14.01 -25.37
CA VAL A 147 0.00 -14.41 -25.61
C VAL A 147 0.98 -13.40 -24.99
N ILE A 148 0.70 -12.10 -25.12
CA ILE A 148 1.52 -11.03 -24.53
C ILE A 148 1.50 -11.14 -23.00
N GLY A 149 0.32 -11.23 -22.39
CA GLY A 149 0.19 -11.33 -20.93
C GLY A 149 0.84 -12.59 -20.35
N GLU A 150 0.73 -13.73 -21.05
CA GLU A 150 1.44 -14.95 -20.65
C GLU A 150 2.96 -14.78 -20.73
N ALA A 151 3.47 -14.08 -21.75
CA ALA A 151 4.90 -13.82 -21.89
C ALA A 151 5.44 -12.92 -20.76
N THR A 152 4.71 -11.87 -20.36
CA THR A 152 5.16 -10.99 -19.28
C THR A 152 5.03 -11.62 -17.90
N ALA A 153 3.98 -12.43 -17.66
CA ALA A 153 3.85 -13.22 -16.45
C ALA A 153 5.01 -14.22 -16.30
N ARG A 154 5.36 -14.91 -17.39
CA ARG A 154 6.51 -15.83 -17.41
C ARG A 154 7.81 -15.09 -17.13
N ALA A 155 8.01 -13.92 -17.72
CA ALA A 155 9.20 -13.10 -17.48
C ALA A 155 9.30 -12.68 -16.00
N MET A 156 8.20 -12.23 -15.40
CA MET A 156 8.15 -11.90 -13.98
C MET A 156 8.45 -13.11 -13.08
N LEU A 157 7.75 -14.23 -13.26
CA LEU A 157 7.97 -15.43 -12.45
C LEU A 157 9.42 -15.92 -12.57
N THR A 158 9.99 -15.89 -13.78
CA THR A 158 11.39 -16.27 -14.04
C THR A 158 12.36 -15.29 -13.37
N ALA A 159 12.15 -13.99 -13.50
CA ALA A 159 12.97 -12.96 -12.88
C ALA A 159 12.93 -13.04 -11.34
N ARG A 160 11.90 -13.67 -10.77
CA ARG A 160 11.73 -13.86 -9.32
C ARG A 160 12.01 -15.30 -8.86
N LEU A 161 12.57 -16.16 -9.72
CA LEU A 161 13.10 -17.46 -9.29
C LEU A 161 14.31 -17.25 -8.39
N ASN A 162 14.36 -18.00 -7.28
CA ASN A 162 15.47 -18.00 -6.31
C ASN A 162 15.85 -16.59 -5.82
N ASP A 163 14.84 -15.74 -5.65
CA ASP A 163 15.02 -14.34 -5.26
C ASP A 163 15.10 -14.13 -3.74
N GLY A 164 15.22 -15.21 -2.96
CA GLY A 164 15.28 -15.17 -1.49
C GLY A 164 13.94 -15.34 -0.78
N ARG A 165 12.81 -15.34 -1.50
CA ARG A 165 11.50 -15.59 -0.87
C ARG A 165 11.43 -16.97 -0.21
N GLY A 166 10.93 -17.02 1.02
CA GLY A 166 10.89 -18.25 1.82
C GLY A 166 12.26 -18.76 2.29
N GLY A 167 13.31 -17.93 2.19
CA GLY A 167 14.65 -18.25 2.66
C GLY A 167 14.77 -18.38 4.18
N PRO A 168 15.97 -18.68 4.69
CA PRO A 168 16.20 -18.81 6.13
C PRO A 168 15.97 -17.47 6.85
N ALA A 169 15.53 -17.57 8.10
CA ALA A 169 15.43 -16.42 8.99
C ALA A 169 16.84 -15.86 9.33
N PRO A 170 16.99 -14.54 9.50
CA PRO A 170 18.20 -13.93 10.03
C PRO A 170 18.51 -14.41 11.45
N THR A 171 19.80 -14.45 11.81
CA THR A 171 20.24 -14.78 13.17
C THR A 171 19.91 -13.64 14.13
N LEU A 172 19.25 -13.97 15.24
CA LEU A 172 18.97 -12.98 16.29
C LEU A 172 20.21 -12.71 17.15
N TYR A 173 20.36 -11.46 17.57
CA TYR A 173 21.37 -11.09 18.56
C TYR A 173 21.03 -11.64 19.95
N PRO A 174 22.04 -11.92 20.79
CA PRO A 174 21.79 -12.32 22.18
C PRO A 174 20.99 -11.25 22.93
N PRO A 175 20.11 -11.63 23.88
CA PRO A 175 19.38 -10.67 24.69
C PRO A 175 20.31 -9.71 25.44
N ALA A 176 20.08 -8.42 25.26
CA ALA A 176 20.75 -7.31 25.92
C ALA A 176 19.86 -6.05 25.87
N PRO A 177 20.10 -5.02 26.70
CA PRO A 177 19.43 -3.74 26.57
C PRO A 177 19.52 -3.21 25.13
N GLY A 178 18.41 -2.70 24.59
CA GLY A 178 18.32 -2.27 23.20
C GLY A 178 18.03 -3.37 22.17
N ILE A 179 18.18 -4.66 22.51
CA ILE A 179 18.00 -5.76 21.56
C ILE A 179 16.58 -6.34 21.63
N TRP A 180 15.98 -6.52 20.46
CA TRP A 180 14.64 -7.03 20.27
C TRP A 180 14.51 -8.48 20.74
N ARG A 181 13.36 -8.74 21.35
CA ARG A 181 12.88 -10.06 21.71
C ARG A 181 11.36 -10.09 21.54
N PRO A 182 10.75 -11.28 21.37
CA PRO A 182 9.31 -11.42 21.36
C PRO A 182 8.65 -10.77 22.58
N THR A 183 7.53 -10.10 22.36
CA THR A 183 6.82 -9.31 23.38
C THR A 183 5.55 -10.02 23.87
N PRO A 184 5.06 -9.72 25.08
CA PRO A 184 3.74 -10.13 25.51
C PRO A 184 2.63 -9.68 24.54
N PRO A 185 1.46 -10.34 24.55
CA PRO A 185 1.12 -11.51 25.38
C PRO A 185 1.55 -12.85 24.78
N ASN A 186 1.78 -12.91 23.47
CA ASN A 186 1.96 -14.18 22.75
C ASN A 186 3.42 -14.60 22.58
N TYR A 187 4.39 -13.67 22.77
CA TYR A 187 5.81 -13.90 22.52
C TYR A 187 6.05 -14.52 21.14
N ALA A 188 5.27 -14.07 20.15
CA ALA A 188 5.38 -14.56 18.78
C ALA A 188 6.68 -14.08 18.12
N HIS A 189 7.18 -14.89 17.19
CA HIS A 189 8.25 -14.52 16.27
C HIS A 189 7.68 -13.93 14.98
N ASP A 190 8.52 -13.20 14.25
CA ASP A 190 8.19 -12.66 12.94
C ASP A 190 7.79 -13.81 12.01
N PRO A 191 6.61 -13.75 11.36
CA PRO A 191 6.18 -14.79 10.43
C PRO A 191 6.99 -14.85 9.13
N ALA A 192 7.67 -13.78 8.70
CA ALA A 192 8.46 -13.79 7.48
C ALA A 192 9.68 -12.84 7.54
N PRO A 193 10.63 -13.10 8.46
CA PRO A 193 11.84 -12.28 8.61
C PRO A 193 12.76 -12.36 7.38
N TRP A 194 12.58 -13.39 6.55
CA TRP A 194 13.30 -13.60 5.30
C TRP A 194 13.03 -12.50 4.25
N VAL A 195 11.99 -11.67 4.41
CA VAL A 195 11.69 -10.57 3.46
C VAL A 195 12.88 -9.63 3.27
N GLY A 196 13.68 -9.41 4.32
CA GLY A 196 14.89 -8.57 4.23
C GLY A 196 16.01 -9.16 3.36
N ASN A 197 15.92 -10.43 3.00
CA ASN A 197 16.90 -11.14 2.16
C ASN A 197 16.41 -11.29 0.71
N VAL A 198 15.22 -10.79 0.40
CA VAL A 198 14.67 -10.86 -0.96
C VAL A 198 15.46 -9.90 -1.85
N ARG A 199 15.88 -10.37 -3.03
CA ARG A 199 16.50 -9.51 -4.04
C ARG A 199 15.54 -8.37 -4.38
N PRO A 200 15.91 -7.09 -4.27
CA PRO A 200 14.98 -6.01 -4.58
C PRO A 200 14.50 -6.06 -6.06
N PHE A 201 13.39 -5.40 -6.34
CA PHE A 201 12.75 -5.29 -7.64
C PHE A 201 13.33 -4.15 -8.47
N ILE A 202 13.57 -2.99 -7.86
CA ILE A 202 14.00 -1.77 -8.53
C ILE A 202 15.35 -1.26 -8.01
N VAL A 203 15.60 -1.29 -6.70
CA VAL A 203 16.88 -0.81 -6.14
C VAL A 203 17.98 -1.87 -6.32
N PRO A 204 19.25 -1.47 -6.50
CA PRO A 204 20.36 -2.42 -6.70
C PRO A 204 20.63 -3.34 -5.51
N SER A 205 20.39 -2.87 -4.27
CA SER A 205 20.51 -3.70 -3.06
C SER A 205 19.67 -3.14 -1.91
N ALA A 206 19.33 -3.96 -0.92
CA ALA A 206 18.60 -3.49 0.26
C ALA A 206 19.47 -2.58 1.13
N GLU A 207 20.79 -2.79 1.15
CA GLU A 207 21.75 -2.05 1.96
C GLU A 207 21.85 -0.57 1.58
N MET A 208 21.54 -0.20 0.32
CA MET A 208 21.52 1.23 -0.06
C MET A 208 20.43 2.02 0.68
N LEU A 209 19.45 1.30 1.23
CA LEU A 209 18.31 1.85 1.96
C LEU A 209 18.56 1.89 3.48
N ARG A 210 19.70 1.38 3.96
CA ARG A 210 20.11 1.37 5.37
C ARG A 210 19.90 2.74 6.00
N THR A 211 19.22 2.77 7.14
CA THR A 211 19.02 4.00 7.92
C THR A 211 20.20 4.24 8.88
N ASP A 212 20.22 5.40 9.53
CA ASP A 212 21.27 5.75 10.48
C ASP A 212 21.19 4.93 11.78
N GLY A 213 20.05 4.24 11.98
CA GLY A 213 19.80 3.36 13.10
C GLY A 213 19.02 4.03 14.24
N PRO A 214 18.69 3.27 15.28
CA PRO A 214 18.05 3.81 16.48
C PRO A 214 18.99 4.75 17.23
N ASN A 215 18.41 5.68 18.00
CA ASN A 215 19.19 6.54 18.91
C ASN A 215 19.94 5.68 19.94
N ALA A 216 21.16 6.10 20.31
CA ALA A 216 21.93 5.41 21.34
C ALA A 216 21.18 5.47 22.69
N LEU A 217 21.12 4.36 23.43
CA LEU A 217 20.31 4.26 24.64
C LEU A 217 20.60 5.36 25.67
N ALA A 218 21.86 5.72 25.89
CA ALA A 218 22.25 6.76 26.84
C ALA A 218 22.13 8.21 26.31
N SER A 219 21.55 8.42 25.12
CA SER A 219 21.42 9.75 24.49
C SER A 219 20.17 10.50 24.94
N ALA A 220 20.20 11.84 24.83
CA ALA A 220 19.04 12.68 25.09
C ALA A 220 17.92 12.41 24.06
N GLU A 221 18.28 12.17 22.81
CA GLU A 221 17.35 11.88 21.72
C GLU A 221 16.61 10.55 21.93
N TYR A 222 17.26 9.55 22.55
CA TYR A 222 16.56 8.33 22.98
C TYR A 222 15.57 8.61 24.11
N ALA A 223 15.97 9.40 25.11
CA ALA A 223 15.08 9.76 26.22
C ALA A 223 13.87 10.56 25.74
N GLU A 224 14.02 11.44 24.75
CA GLU A 224 12.91 12.17 24.12
C GLU A 224 11.91 11.22 23.46
N ASP A 225 12.38 10.34 22.56
CA ASP A 225 11.55 9.34 21.89
C ASP A 225 10.85 8.41 22.91
N PHE A 226 11.58 7.98 23.94
CA PHE A 226 11.10 7.12 25.00
C PHE A 226 9.99 7.80 25.81
N ASN A 227 10.20 9.03 26.25
CA ASN A 227 9.25 9.75 27.09
C ASN A 227 7.99 10.14 26.29
N GLU A 228 8.13 10.50 25.00
CA GLU A 228 6.99 10.72 24.12
C GLU A 228 6.09 9.48 24.08
N ILE A 229 6.65 8.32 23.73
CA ILE A 229 5.85 7.10 23.58
C ILE A 229 5.34 6.53 24.92
N LYS A 230 6.11 6.67 26.01
CA LYS A 230 5.65 6.26 27.35
C LYS A 230 4.39 7.01 27.74
N GLU A 231 4.33 8.32 27.45
CA GLU A 231 3.17 9.16 27.74
C GLU A 231 2.01 8.93 26.76
N ILE A 232 2.23 9.15 25.46
CA ILE A 232 1.14 9.19 24.48
C ILE A 232 0.79 7.81 23.93
N GLY A 233 1.67 6.82 24.04
CA GLY A 233 1.48 5.45 23.54
C GLY A 233 0.85 4.50 24.55
N SER A 234 0.76 4.89 25.83
CA SER A 234 0.21 4.07 26.92
C SER A 234 -1.26 3.69 26.68
N LEU A 235 -1.64 2.46 27.00
CA LEU A 235 -3.04 2.01 27.04
C LEU A 235 -3.90 2.94 27.91
N TYR A 236 -3.32 3.50 28.97
CA TYR A 236 -3.97 4.39 29.92
C TYR A 236 -3.57 5.87 29.76
N SER A 237 -3.10 6.26 28.57
CA SER A 237 -2.73 7.65 28.29
C SER A 237 -3.89 8.61 28.60
N THR A 238 -3.59 9.67 29.36
CA THR A 238 -4.53 10.75 29.67
C THR A 238 -4.36 11.96 28.74
N THR A 239 -3.34 11.96 27.88
CA THR A 239 -3.01 13.06 26.96
C THR A 239 -3.32 12.71 25.50
N ARG A 240 -3.32 11.42 25.12
CA ARG A 240 -3.77 10.98 23.79
C ARG A 240 -5.26 11.26 23.59
N THR A 241 -5.60 11.93 22.50
CA THR A 241 -7.00 12.25 22.17
C THR A 241 -7.75 11.05 21.60
N MET A 242 -9.08 11.13 21.54
CA MET A 242 -9.90 10.11 20.90
C MET A 242 -9.62 10.00 19.39
N ASP A 243 -9.36 11.12 18.70
CA ASP A 243 -9.01 11.09 17.28
C ASP A 243 -7.65 10.43 17.04
N GLN A 244 -6.66 10.69 17.89
CA GLN A 244 -5.36 10.01 17.83
C GLN A 244 -5.49 8.51 18.10
N THR A 245 -6.39 8.12 19.01
CA THR A 245 -6.71 6.71 19.26
C THR A 245 -7.37 6.06 18.04
N ASP A 246 -8.37 6.71 17.43
CA ASP A 246 -8.98 6.23 16.17
C ASP A 246 -7.94 6.13 15.06
N ALA A 247 -7.08 7.13 14.86
CA ALA A 247 -6.03 7.11 13.85
C ALA A 247 -5.03 5.96 14.05
N ALA A 248 -4.60 5.70 15.29
CA ALA A 248 -3.73 4.58 15.62
C ALA A 248 -4.36 3.22 15.25
N ILE A 249 -5.65 3.05 15.53
CA ILE A 249 -6.40 1.83 15.19
C ILE A 249 -6.66 1.77 13.67
N PHE A 250 -7.04 2.88 13.06
CA PHE A 250 -7.37 3.02 11.64
C PHE A 250 -6.20 2.58 10.76
N TRP A 251 -4.99 3.09 11.03
CA TRP A 251 -3.79 2.76 10.27
C TRP A 251 -3.25 1.36 10.56
N GLN A 252 -3.82 0.64 11.52
CA GLN A 252 -3.61 -0.80 11.71
C GLN A 252 -4.64 -1.63 10.94
N ASP A 253 -5.14 -1.14 9.79
CA ASP A 253 -5.90 -1.95 8.83
C ASP A 253 -5.19 -3.30 8.63
N ASN A 254 -5.98 -4.37 8.55
CA ASN A 254 -5.46 -5.75 8.61
C ASN A 254 -4.36 -6.02 7.57
N ASN A 255 -4.33 -5.28 6.46
CA ASN A 255 -3.22 -5.27 5.52
C ASN A 255 -3.05 -3.86 4.89
N PRO A 256 -2.10 -3.03 5.36
CA PRO A 256 -1.90 -1.68 4.85
C PRO A 256 -1.59 -1.59 3.35
N PRO A 257 -0.79 -2.48 2.75
CA PRO A 257 -0.65 -2.54 1.29
C PRO A 257 -1.97 -2.68 0.53
N ALA A 258 -2.89 -3.52 1.03
CA ALA A 258 -4.22 -3.65 0.43
C ALA A 258 -5.11 -2.41 0.65
N LEU A 259 -4.92 -1.67 1.75
CA LEU A 259 -5.57 -0.38 1.96
C LEU A 259 -5.10 0.64 0.93
N TRP A 260 -3.79 0.76 0.71
CA TRP A 260 -3.24 1.65 -0.31
C TRP A 260 -3.70 1.27 -1.71
N ASN A 261 -3.71 -0.02 -2.06
CA ASN A 261 -4.29 -0.48 -3.33
C ASN A 261 -5.79 -0.12 -3.48
N ARG A 262 -6.58 -0.13 -2.39
CA ARG A 262 -7.97 0.38 -2.41
C ARG A 262 -8.02 1.88 -2.70
N VAL A 263 -7.15 2.65 -2.04
CA VAL A 263 -7.02 4.10 -2.26
C VAL A 263 -6.64 4.39 -3.72
N SER A 264 -5.66 3.68 -4.27
CA SER A 264 -5.20 3.89 -5.64
C SER A 264 -6.23 3.50 -6.69
N ARG A 265 -7.07 2.48 -6.45
CA ARG A 265 -8.24 2.22 -7.30
C ARG A 265 -9.26 3.36 -7.26
N ALA A 266 -9.49 3.96 -6.09
CA ALA A 266 -10.37 5.12 -5.96
C ALA A 266 -9.79 6.37 -6.65
N LEU A 267 -8.47 6.59 -6.51
CA LEU A 267 -7.76 7.68 -7.18
C LEU A 267 -7.81 7.51 -8.69
N ALA A 268 -7.49 6.33 -9.21
CA ALA A 268 -7.60 5.96 -10.62
C ALA A 268 -8.97 6.35 -11.21
N ALA A 269 -10.05 5.95 -10.53
CA ALA A 269 -11.41 6.27 -10.94
C ALA A 269 -11.69 7.79 -10.87
N SER A 270 -11.32 8.46 -9.78
CA SER A 270 -11.58 9.90 -9.60
C SER A 270 -10.79 10.80 -10.55
N GLN A 271 -9.60 10.36 -10.96
CA GLN A 271 -8.73 11.07 -11.90
C GLN A 271 -8.99 10.66 -13.36
N ASN A 272 -9.94 9.74 -13.61
CA ASN A 272 -10.29 9.23 -14.93
C ASN A 272 -9.08 8.63 -15.68
N LEU A 273 -8.21 7.92 -14.97
CA LEU A 273 -7.05 7.27 -15.59
C LEU A 273 -7.50 6.20 -16.58
N ASP A 274 -6.78 6.12 -17.71
CA ASP A 274 -6.96 5.03 -18.66
C ASP A 274 -6.19 3.76 -18.26
N ILE A 275 -6.36 2.69 -19.04
CA ILE A 275 -5.72 1.39 -18.76
C ILE A 275 -4.18 1.45 -18.77
N VAL A 276 -3.59 2.34 -19.55
CA VAL A 276 -2.13 2.51 -19.63
C VAL A 276 -1.63 3.25 -18.40
N GLU A 277 -2.32 4.32 -18.02
CA GLU A 277 -2.05 5.10 -16.82
C GLU A 277 -2.22 4.24 -15.56
N ASN A 278 -3.29 3.44 -15.48
CA ASN A 278 -3.52 2.52 -14.37
C ASN A 278 -2.45 1.43 -14.28
N ALA A 279 -2.09 0.79 -15.40
CA ALA A 279 -1.02 -0.22 -15.40
C ALA A 279 0.30 0.35 -14.90
N ARG A 280 0.63 1.60 -15.29
CA ARG A 280 1.83 2.30 -14.81
C ARG A 280 1.73 2.68 -13.33
N LEU A 281 0.60 3.24 -12.89
CA LEU A 281 0.36 3.63 -11.50
C LEU A 281 0.56 2.46 -10.54
N PHE A 282 -0.14 1.36 -10.76
CA PHE A 282 -0.10 0.20 -9.86
C PHE A 282 1.27 -0.49 -9.87
N ALA A 283 1.94 -0.58 -11.03
CA ALA A 283 3.30 -1.11 -11.07
C ALA A 283 4.30 -0.23 -10.32
N MET A 284 4.25 1.09 -10.53
CA MET A 284 5.10 2.03 -9.81
C MET A 284 4.91 1.93 -8.30
N GLU A 285 3.65 1.96 -7.85
CA GLU A 285 3.29 1.87 -6.43
C GLU A 285 3.77 0.57 -5.80
N ASP A 286 3.39 -0.58 -6.37
CA ASP A 286 3.63 -1.87 -5.73
C ASP A 286 5.10 -2.27 -5.78
N LEU A 287 5.84 -1.92 -6.85
CA LEU A 287 7.29 -2.14 -6.91
C LEU A 287 8.05 -1.27 -5.90
N ALA A 288 7.64 -0.01 -5.72
CA ALA A 288 8.22 0.85 -4.68
C ALA A 288 7.87 0.34 -3.27
N ALA A 289 6.63 -0.09 -3.05
CA ALA A 289 6.18 -0.64 -1.78
C ALA A 289 6.93 -1.94 -1.41
N ALA A 290 7.18 -2.81 -2.39
CA ALA A 290 7.96 -4.03 -2.20
C ALA A 290 9.40 -3.71 -1.77
N ASP A 291 10.11 -2.85 -2.49
CA ASP A 291 11.50 -2.52 -2.17
C ASP A 291 11.65 -1.73 -0.88
N ALA A 292 10.65 -0.90 -0.54
CA ALA A 292 10.61 -0.24 0.75
C ALA A 292 10.52 -1.27 1.89
N LEU A 293 9.70 -2.32 1.76
CA LEU A 293 9.58 -3.33 2.82
C LEU A 293 10.73 -4.34 2.83
N ILE A 294 11.33 -4.66 1.68
CA ILE A 294 12.59 -5.40 1.62
C ILE A 294 13.68 -4.63 2.38
N GLY A 295 13.89 -3.35 2.07
CA GLY A 295 14.85 -2.50 2.76
C GLY A 295 14.53 -2.37 4.27
N CYS A 296 13.27 -2.17 4.61
CA CYS A 296 12.81 -2.02 5.99
C CYS A 296 13.04 -3.29 6.81
N TRP A 297 12.74 -4.49 6.26
CA TRP A 297 13.01 -5.76 6.96
C TRP A 297 14.49 -6.08 7.03
N ASN A 298 15.26 -5.77 5.98
CA ASN A 298 16.71 -5.85 6.02
C ASN A 298 17.28 -4.97 7.14
N ASP A 299 16.65 -3.82 7.40
CA ASP A 299 17.05 -2.88 8.46
C ASP A 299 16.61 -3.27 9.86
N LYS A 300 15.41 -3.82 9.99
CA LYS A 300 14.95 -4.48 11.23
C LYS A 300 15.91 -5.54 11.71
N TYR A 301 16.40 -6.39 10.81
CA TYR A 301 17.27 -7.49 11.18
C TYR A 301 18.77 -7.16 11.23
N TYR A 302 19.15 -5.98 10.75
CA TYR A 302 20.47 -5.40 10.97
C TYR A 302 20.58 -4.77 12.36
N TRP A 303 19.60 -3.93 12.75
CA TRP A 303 19.64 -3.25 14.05
C TRP A 303 19.06 -4.09 15.19
N GLN A 304 18.01 -4.87 14.91
CA GLN A 304 17.27 -5.67 15.88
C GLN A 304 16.88 -4.87 17.13
N PHE A 305 16.43 -3.62 16.95
CA PHE A 305 16.12 -2.73 18.07
C PHE A 305 14.83 -3.14 18.79
N TRP A 306 14.85 -3.10 20.12
CA TRP A 306 13.72 -3.49 20.97
C TRP A 306 12.47 -2.62 20.78
N ARG A 307 11.31 -3.19 21.09
CA ARG A 307 10.04 -2.47 21.06
C ARG A 307 9.87 -1.59 22.30
N PRO A 308 9.08 -0.49 22.20
CA PRO A 308 8.78 0.40 23.33
C PRO A 308 8.28 -0.33 24.60
N ILE A 309 7.42 -1.35 24.46
CA ILE A 309 6.96 -2.15 25.61
C ILE A 309 8.10 -2.81 26.39
N THR A 310 9.15 -3.26 25.70
CA THR A 310 10.33 -3.85 26.34
C THR A 310 11.20 -2.76 26.95
N ALA A 311 11.47 -1.70 26.17
CA ALA A 311 12.29 -0.59 26.61
C ALA A 311 11.75 0.07 27.89
N ILE A 312 10.45 0.41 27.92
CA ILE A 312 9.83 1.10 29.06
C ILE A 312 9.82 0.23 30.32
N ARG A 313 9.60 -1.08 30.17
CA ARG A 313 9.57 -2.00 31.31
C ARG A 313 10.96 -2.26 31.90
N GLU A 314 12.00 -2.14 31.09
CA GLU A 314 13.39 -2.46 31.44
C GLU A 314 14.31 -1.23 31.33
N ALA A 315 13.77 -0.02 31.48
CA ALA A 315 14.54 1.22 31.34
C ALA A 315 15.65 1.35 32.40
N ASP A 316 15.54 0.65 33.54
CA ASP A 316 16.62 0.53 34.53
C ASP A 316 17.88 -0.17 33.99
N THR A 317 17.82 -0.77 32.80
CA THR A 317 18.93 -1.49 32.16
C THR A 317 19.58 -0.72 30.99
N ASP A 318 18.99 0.40 30.55
CA ASP A 318 19.43 1.10 29.33
C ASP A 318 20.61 2.08 29.56
N GLY A 319 20.90 2.38 30.83
CA GLY A 319 21.99 3.27 31.24
C GLY A 319 21.69 4.77 31.09
N ASN A 320 20.42 5.15 30.88
CA ASN A 320 19.98 6.53 30.71
C ASN A 320 19.25 7.03 31.98
N PRO A 321 19.74 8.09 32.65
CA PRO A 321 19.08 8.62 33.84
C PRO A 321 17.74 9.32 33.57
N ASP A 322 17.46 9.64 32.30
CA ASP A 322 16.26 10.38 31.88
C ASP A 322 15.13 9.44 31.38
N THR A 323 15.28 8.12 31.52
CA THR A 323 14.27 7.11 31.22
C THR A 323 13.82 6.39 32.49
N GLU A 324 12.59 6.67 32.93
CA GLU A 324 12.05 6.03 34.13
C GLU A 324 11.39 4.67 33.78
N PRO A 325 11.72 3.56 34.46
CA PRO A 325 11.08 2.27 34.19
C PRO A 325 9.62 2.25 34.65
N ASP A 326 8.76 1.61 33.86
CA ASP A 326 7.41 1.22 34.25
C ASP A 326 7.18 -0.26 33.90
N PRO A 327 7.41 -1.19 34.85
CA PRO A 327 7.29 -2.63 34.62
C PRO A 327 5.89 -3.10 34.20
N ASN A 328 4.86 -2.29 34.44
CA ASN A 328 3.46 -2.61 34.11
C ASN A 328 2.95 -1.88 32.87
N TRP A 329 3.80 -1.09 32.21
CA TRP A 329 3.40 -0.32 31.04
C TRP A 329 2.83 -1.22 29.94
N LEU A 330 1.72 -0.80 29.34
CA LEU A 330 1.07 -1.47 28.21
C LEU A 330 0.86 -0.44 27.10
N PRO A 331 1.09 -0.81 25.82
CA PRO A 331 0.80 0.06 24.69
C PRO A 331 -0.71 0.09 24.39
N LEU A 332 -1.17 1.10 23.64
CA LEU A 332 -2.53 1.10 23.08
C LEU A 332 -2.77 -0.15 22.21
N PHE A 333 -1.74 -0.69 21.55
CA PHE A 333 -1.86 -1.96 20.83
C PHE A 333 -1.80 -3.16 21.78
N ASP A 334 -2.85 -3.27 22.58
CA ASP A 334 -3.12 -4.35 23.52
C ASP A 334 -4.42 -5.08 23.11
N PRO A 335 -4.56 -6.40 23.37
CA PRO A 335 -5.77 -7.14 23.02
C PRO A 335 -7.06 -6.64 23.67
N SER A 336 -6.96 -5.88 24.76
CA SER A 336 -8.12 -5.25 25.41
C SER A 336 -8.63 -4.01 24.67
N THR A 337 -7.83 -3.42 23.78
CA THR A 337 -8.25 -2.27 22.98
C THR A 337 -9.32 -2.68 21.97
N PRO A 338 -10.53 -2.09 22.03
CA PRO A 338 -11.61 -2.44 21.12
C PRO A 338 -11.25 -2.15 19.67
N VAL A 339 -11.51 -3.13 18.81
CA VAL A 339 -11.42 -2.99 17.35
C VAL A 339 -12.70 -3.51 16.71
N CYS A 340 -13.02 -2.99 15.53
CA CYS A 340 -14.23 -3.38 14.81
C CYS A 340 -14.16 -4.83 14.32
N ASN A 341 -13.02 -5.24 13.75
CA ASN A 341 -12.83 -6.58 13.22
C ASN A 341 -11.53 -7.22 13.75
N PRO A 342 -11.53 -8.56 13.96
CA PRO A 342 -10.34 -9.29 14.35
C PRO A 342 -9.24 -9.23 13.27
N PRO A 343 -7.98 -9.57 13.62
CA PRO A 343 -7.50 -9.97 14.95
C PRO A 343 -7.46 -8.81 15.96
N PRO A 344 -7.27 -9.04 17.26
CA PRO A 344 -7.00 -7.96 18.23
C PRO A 344 -5.70 -7.20 17.90
N LEU A 345 -5.52 -6.03 18.53
CA LEU A 345 -4.25 -5.31 18.46
C LEU A 345 -3.22 -5.96 19.38
N VAL A 346 -1.99 -6.03 18.91
CA VAL A 346 -0.82 -6.49 19.67
C VAL A 346 0.40 -5.72 19.17
N THR A 347 1.45 -5.64 19.99
CA THR A 347 2.76 -5.22 19.50
C THR A 347 3.21 -6.20 18.41
N PRO A 348 3.53 -5.72 17.19
CA PRO A 348 3.90 -6.62 16.10
C PRO A 348 5.20 -7.41 16.41
N PRO A 349 5.27 -8.71 16.07
CA PRO A 349 6.32 -9.62 16.55
C PRO A 349 7.62 -9.52 15.75
N PHE A 350 8.12 -8.32 15.52
CA PHE A 350 9.37 -8.05 14.81
C PHE A 350 10.05 -6.79 15.35
N PRO A 351 11.37 -6.61 15.11
CA PRO A 351 12.12 -5.47 15.61
C PRO A 351 11.47 -4.12 15.31
N ASP A 352 11.78 -3.14 16.15
CA ASP A 352 11.22 -1.80 16.08
C ASP A 352 11.72 -1.03 14.85
N HIS A 353 13.03 -0.85 14.76
CA HIS A 353 13.64 0.10 13.84
C HIS A 353 13.93 -0.50 12.46
N PRO A 354 13.58 0.18 11.35
CA PRO A 354 12.64 1.31 11.25
C PRO A 354 11.19 0.82 11.14
N ALA A 355 10.21 1.72 11.25
CA ALA A 355 8.80 1.35 11.24
C ALA A 355 8.31 0.91 9.86
N GLY A 356 7.79 -0.32 9.76
CA GLY A 356 7.32 -0.92 8.51
C GLY A 356 6.22 -0.13 7.80
N HIS A 357 5.27 0.44 8.57
CA HIS A 357 4.21 1.27 8.01
C HIS A 357 4.73 2.57 7.39
N ALA A 358 5.70 3.22 8.04
CA ALA A 358 6.30 4.44 7.53
C ALA A 358 7.13 4.15 6.26
N CYS A 359 7.89 3.06 6.24
CA CYS A 359 8.62 2.57 5.05
C CYS A 359 7.69 2.44 3.84
N VAL A 360 6.62 1.63 3.96
CA VAL A 360 5.73 1.33 2.83
C VAL A 360 4.88 2.54 2.43
N SER A 361 4.29 3.23 3.39
CA SER A 361 3.36 4.34 3.11
C SER A 361 4.11 5.55 2.53
N SER A 362 5.34 5.80 2.97
CA SER A 362 6.16 6.86 2.38
C SER A 362 6.54 6.55 0.92
N ALA A 363 6.92 5.31 0.62
CA ALA A 363 7.21 4.90 -0.75
C ALA A 363 5.99 5.07 -1.66
N ILE A 364 4.81 4.67 -1.19
CA ILE A 364 3.55 4.83 -1.92
C ILE A 364 3.20 6.29 -2.10
N VAL A 365 3.13 7.09 -1.02
CA VAL A 365 2.77 8.52 -1.07
C VAL A 365 3.68 9.29 -2.01
N HIS A 366 5.00 9.11 -1.93
CA HIS A 366 5.92 9.79 -2.84
C HIS A 366 5.81 9.29 -4.28
N THR A 367 5.51 8.00 -4.49
CA THR A 367 5.24 7.48 -5.84
C THR A 367 3.97 8.07 -6.44
N LEU A 368 2.90 8.21 -5.65
CA LEU A 368 1.66 8.86 -6.06
C LEU A 368 1.90 10.35 -6.38
N GLN A 369 2.67 11.06 -5.55
CA GLN A 369 3.06 12.45 -5.81
C GLN A 369 3.82 12.57 -7.15
N ASN A 370 4.77 11.67 -7.40
CA ASN A 370 5.56 11.65 -8.63
C ASN A 370 4.69 11.31 -9.85
N PHE A 371 3.74 10.37 -9.71
CA PHE A 371 2.83 9.99 -10.78
C PHE A 371 1.88 11.12 -11.17
N PHE A 372 1.20 11.74 -10.19
CA PHE A 372 0.24 12.82 -10.44
C PHE A 372 0.90 14.20 -10.61
N GLY A 373 2.19 14.33 -10.30
CA GLY A 373 2.91 15.60 -10.33
C GLY A 373 2.43 16.61 -9.28
N THR A 374 1.72 16.16 -8.25
CA THR A 374 1.15 17.01 -7.21
C THR A 374 0.96 16.26 -5.89
N ASP A 375 1.04 16.98 -4.78
CA ASP A 375 0.67 16.51 -3.46
C ASP A 375 -0.81 16.80 -3.13
N LYS A 376 -1.42 17.77 -3.82
CA LYS A 376 -2.78 18.24 -3.56
C LYS A 376 -3.80 17.40 -4.33
N ILE A 377 -3.95 16.16 -3.90
CA ILE A 377 -4.99 15.25 -4.36
C ILE A 377 -5.73 14.70 -3.13
N GLY A 378 -7.01 15.01 -3.04
CA GLY A 378 -7.85 14.61 -1.93
C GLY A 378 -8.34 13.18 -2.09
N PHE A 379 -8.39 12.43 -0.99
CA PHE A 379 -8.93 11.07 -0.99
C PHE A 379 -9.53 10.69 0.36
N SER A 380 -10.35 9.65 0.35
CA SER A 380 -10.89 9.03 1.56
C SER A 380 -10.51 7.56 1.58
N ALA A 381 -10.23 7.04 2.78
CA ALA A 381 -9.91 5.63 3.00
C ALA A 381 -10.77 5.08 4.14
N PHE A 382 -11.26 3.86 3.95
CA PHE A 382 -11.96 3.09 4.99
C PHE A 382 -11.03 2.02 5.56
N SER A 383 -10.96 1.95 6.89
CA SER A 383 -10.23 0.91 7.62
C SER A 383 -11.18 -0.15 8.14
N ASN A 384 -10.88 -1.42 7.85
CA ASN A 384 -11.61 -2.54 8.42
C ASN A 384 -11.29 -2.73 9.90
N LYS A 385 -10.21 -2.11 10.42
CA LYS A 385 -9.81 -2.25 11.82
C LYS A 385 -10.62 -1.36 12.75
N SER A 386 -10.77 -0.08 12.38
CA SER A 386 -11.57 0.89 13.14
C SER A 386 -13.02 0.95 12.67
N CYS A 387 -13.34 0.48 11.46
CA CYS A 387 -14.62 0.71 10.77
C CYS A 387 -14.98 2.20 10.64
N THR A 388 -13.95 3.04 10.52
CA THR A 388 -14.09 4.46 10.27
C THR A 388 -13.53 4.81 8.89
N THR A 389 -13.95 5.97 8.38
CA THR A 389 -13.41 6.57 7.17
C THR A 389 -12.62 7.81 7.55
N ARG A 390 -11.38 7.91 7.09
CA ARG A 390 -10.56 9.13 7.19
C ARG A 390 -10.41 9.76 5.83
N SER A 391 -10.39 11.09 5.78
CA SER A 391 -10.30 11.88 4.54
C SER A 391 -9.15 12.86 4.64
N PHE A 392 -8.39 13.00 3.56
CA PHE A 392 -7.20 13.83 3.48
C PHE A 392 -7.31 14.76 2.27
N GLU A 393 -6.85 16.01 2.42
CA GLU A 393 -6.77 16.95 1.30
C GLU A 393 -5.51 16.74 0.45
N ARG A 394 -4.48 16.11 1.03
CA ARG A 394 -3.18 15.85 0.44
C ARG A 394 -2.69 14.45 0.75
N LEU A 395 -1.85 13.92 -0.14
CA LEU A 395 -1.18 12.63 0.09
C LEU A 395 -0.24 12.71 1.30
N SER A 396 0.48 13.82 1.45
CA SER A 396 1.40 14.03 2.57
C SER A 396 0.72 14.14 3.93
N ASP A 397 -0.57 14.49 3.99
CA ASP A 397 -1.30 14.57 5.26
C ASP A 397 -1.54 13.17 5.84
N ALA A 398 -1.86 12.19 4.98
CA ALA A 398 -1.94 10.80 5.40
C ALA A 398 -0.59 10.25 5.89
N LEU A 399 0.52 10.59 5.22
CA LEU A 399 1.85 10.15 5.66
C LEU A 399 2.23 10.70 7.05
N LYS A 400 1.95 11.99 7.31
CA LYS A 400 2.18 12.59 8.63
C LYS A 400 1.37 11.88 9.71
N GLU A 401 0.09 11.65 9.46
CA GLU A 401 -0.76 10.95 10.43
C GLU A 401 -0.31 9.50 10.65
N ILE A 402 0.18 8.80 9.63
CA ILE A 402 0.74 7.45 9.77
C ILE A 402 1.98 7.45 10.66
N ILE A 403 2.88 8.43 10.48
CA ILE A 403 4.09 8.59 11.29
C ILE A 403 3.71 8.81 12.77
N ASP A 404 2.69 9.61 13.05
CA ASP A 404 2.23 9.84 14.42
C ASP A 404 1.45 8.65 15.01
N ALA A 405 0.64 7.98 14.19
CA ALA A 405 -0.24 6.89 14.60
C ALA A 405 0.51 5.71 15.23
N ARG A 406 1.78 5.50 14.87
CA ARG A 406 2.57 4.40 15.43
C ARG A 406 3.08 4.70 16.84
N VAL A 407 3.39 5.97 17.10
CA VAL A 407 3.72 6.48 18.43
C VAL A 407 2.47 6.48 19.32
N TRP A 408 1.33 6.97 18.80
CA TRP A 408 0.04 6.90 19.49
C TRP A 408 -0.39 5.46 19.81
N GLY A 409 -0.03 4.52 18.94
CA GLY A 409 -0.23 3.07 19.13
C GLY A 409 0.66 2.44 20.21
N GLY A 410 1.70 3.13 20.66
CA GLY A 410 2.65 2.62 21.65
C GLY A 410 3.60 1.55 21.11
N ILE A 411 3.87 1.53 19.81
CA ILE A 411 4.61 0.41 19.18
C ILE A 411 5.88 0.81 18.42
N HIS A 412 6.11 2.10 18.15
CA HIS A 412 7.31 2.59 17.50
C HIS A 412 7.86 3.85 18.16
N PHE A 413 9.18 3.92 18.32
CA PHE A 413 9.85 5.18 18.64
C PHE A 413 9.75 6.13 17.44
N ARG A 414 9.67 7.44 17.70
CA ARG A 414 9.54 8.49 16.68
C ARG A 414 10.64 8.42 15.62
N THR A 415 11.87 8.10 16.04
CA THR A 415 13.02 7.94 15.15
C THR A 415 12.83 6.78 14.17
N ALA A 416 12.21 5.68 14.60
CA ALA A 416 11.91 4.55 13.71
C ALA A 416 10.90 4.92 12.63
N ASP A 417 9.88 5.71 12.96
CA ASP A 417 8.88 6.19 12.00
C ASP A 417 9.47 7.19 11.00
N THR A 418 10.20 8.20 11.49
CA THR A 418 10.78 9.25 10.64
C THR A 418 11.87 8.69 9.71
N GLN A 419 12.79 7.87 10.21
CA GLN A 419 13.80 7.22 9.37
C GLN A 419 13.18 6.19 8.40
N GLY A 420 12.13 5.48 8.82
CA GLY A 420 11.35 4.63 7.93
C GLY A 420 10.72 5.42 6.77
N ALA A 421 10.16 6.60 7.05
CA ALA A 421 9.64 7.46 6.01
C ALA A 421 10.74 7.96 5.05
N VAL A 422 11.93 8.30 5.56
CA VAL A 422 13.09 8.64 4.71
C VAL A 422 13.49 7.47 3.80
N LEU A 423 13.49 6.24 4.32
CA LEU A 423 13.75 5.03 3.55
C LEU A 423 12.76 4.90 2.39
N GLY A 424 11.46 4.97 2.66
CA GLY A 424 10.43 4.87 1.61
C GLY A 424 10.59 5.95 0.53
N LYS A 425 10.92 7.19 0.93
CA LYS A 425 11.20 8.28 0.00
C LYS A 425 12.40 8.01 -0.90
N LYS A 426 13.48 7.41 -0.38
CA LYS A 426 14.66 7.02 -1.18
C LYS A 426 14.26 6.05 -2.30
N VAL A 427 13.38 5.08 -2.00
CA VAL A 427 12.89 4.11 -2.99
C VAL A 427 12.08 4.81 -4.09
N ALA A 428 11.12 5.65 -3.72
CA ALA A 428 10.30 6.39 -4.70
C ALA A 428 11.15 7.30 -5.60
N HIS A 429 12.19 7.95 -5.04
CA HIS A 429 13.11 8.76 -5.81
C HIS A 429 13.97 7.93 -6.78
N TYR A 430 14.43 6.76 -6.34
CA TYR A 430 15.16 5.84 -7.23
C TYR A 430 14.27 5.37 -8.38
N LEU A 431 13.02 4.99 -8.08
CA LEU A 431 12.04 4.60 -9.08
C LEU A 431 11.85 5.68 -10.15
N GLU A 432 11.55 6.90 -9.71
CA GLU A 432 11.28 8.06 -10.58
C GLU A 432 12.43 8.36 -11.54
N LYS A 433 13.68 8.15 -11.11
CA LYS A 433 14.86 8.45 -11.91
C LYS A 433 15.22 7.35 -12.89
N HIS A 434 14.90 6.10 -12.58
CA HIS A 434 15.48 4.94 -13.27
C HIS A 434 14.47 4.09 -14.05
N TYR A 435 13.18 4.16 -13.72
CA TYR A 435 12.15 3.30 -14.30
C TYR A 435 10.99 4.12 -14.86
N PHE A 436 10.15 3.47 -15.68
CA PHE A 436 8.90 4.04 -16.19
C PHE A 436 9.06 5.38 -16.91
N GLN A 437 10.22 5.61 -17.54
CA GLN A 437 10.50 6.81 -18.32
C GLN A 437 9.74 6.75 -19.66
N PRO A 438 9.26 7.89 -20.18
CA PRO A 438 8.74 7.94 -21.53
C PRO A 438 9.79 7.48 -22.55
N VAL A 439 9.38 6.73 -23.57
CA VAL A 439 10.27 6.45 -24.70
C VAL A 439 10.50 7.77 -25.45
N GLN A 440 11.77 8.21 -25.56
CA GLN A 440 12.08 9.36 -26.40
C GLN A 440 11.75 9.02 -27.85
N ARG A 441 10.64 9.60 -28.36
CA ARG A 441 10.34 9.52 -29.79
C ARG A 441 11.32 10.46 -30.51
N SER A 442 12.24 9.88 -31.27
CA SER A 442 13.10 10.62 -32.19
C SER A 442 12.23 11.37 -33.21
N GLY A 443 11.89 12.62 -32.90
CA GLY A 443 11.07 13.45 -33.78
C GLY A 443 10.02 14.28 -33.07
N PHE A 444 10.39 15.08 -32.08
CA PHE A 444 9.83 16.43 -31.86
C PHE A 444 10.78 17.14 -30.88
N ILE A 445 11.67 17.99 -31.41
CA ILE A 445 12.37 18.96 -30.58
C ILE A 445 11.28 19.89 -30.06
N SER A 446 10.90 19.72 -28.79
CA SER A 446 10.08 20.70 -28.10
C SER A 446 10.83 22.04 -28.12
N ARG A 447 10.15 23.10 -28.56
CA ARG A 447 10.66 24.48 -28.60
C ARG A 447 11.18 24.98 -27.25
N THR A 448 10.94 24.26 -26.16
CA THR A 448 11.39 24.60 -24.81
C THR A 448 12.85 24.29 -24.53
N GLN A 449 13.57 23.53 -25.37
CA GLN A 449 15.01 23.28 -25.20
C GLN A 449 15.95 24.35 -25.81
N LEU A 450 15.41 25.40 -26.45
CA LEU A 450 16.20 26.45 -27.11
C LEU A 450 16.42 27.72 -26.27
N ILE A 451 16.00 27.74 -24.99
CA ILE A 451 16.20 28.91 -24.10
C ILE A 451 17.23 28.63 -22.99
N ALA A 452 17.74 27.40 -22.85
CA ALA A 452 18.75 27.08 -21.83
C ALA A 452 20.21 27.21 -22.31
N ASN A 453 20.46 27.86 -23.45
CA ASN A 453 21.79 28.23 -23.92
C ASN A 453 21.77 29.65 -24.51
N ARG A 454 21.54 30.64 -23.65
CA ARG A 454 22.06 32.01 -23.80
C ARG A 454 22.32 32.62 -22.43
#